data_AF-A0A1G8HL14-F1
#
_entry.id   AF-A0A1G8HL14-F1
#
_cell.length_a   1.000
_cell.length_b   1.000
_cell.length_c   1.000
_cell.angle_alpha   90.00
_cell.angle_beta   90.00
_cell.angle_gamma   90.00
#
_symmetry.space_group_name_H-M   'P 1'
#
loop_
_entity.id
_entity.type
_entity.pdbx_description
1 polymer ?
#
loop_
_entity_poly.entity_id
_entity_poly.type
_entity_poly.pdbx_seq_one_letter_code
_entity_poly.pdbx_strand_id
1 'polypeptide(L)'
;MRRVLHGDVVAAARMLLTLSRKDREAAFVRLVERAHAADLYRRREGRAHPHWGDGTLRSAVLPTDLPPEPPLSNGAYLDCLLAVLSGLSRRAGYPRAQEMHFGVAGSSSSRFAAISSPQSVQKP
;
A
#
# COMPACT_ATOMS: atom_id res chain seq x y z
N MET A 1 -14.74 -7.81 -2.15
CA MET A 1 -14.52 -6.48 -1.56
C MET A 1 -14.82 -5.44 -2.64
N ARG A 2 -15.50 -4.35 -2.28
CA ARG A 2 -15.81 -3.24 -3.21
C ARG A 2 -14.54 -2.44 -3.55
N ARG A 3 -14.66 -1.51 -4.51
CA ARG A 3 -13.60 -0.56 -4.86
C ARG A 3 -13.14 0.18 -3.60
N VAL A 4 -11.82 0.27 -3.42
CA VAL A 4 -11.20 1.02 -2.32
C VAL A 4 -11.05 2.48 -2.75
N LEU A 5 -11.49 3.38 -1.90
CA LEU A 5 -11.41 4.84 -2.02
C LEU A 5 -10.38 5.40 -1.05
N HIS A 6 -9.98 6.65 -1.24
CA HIS A 6 -9.04 7.31 -0.34
C HIS A 6 -9.55 7.35 1.12
N GLY A 7 -10.84 7.62 1.33
CA GLY A 7 -11.46 7.61 2.66
C GLY A 7 -11.41 6.25 3.37
N ASP A 8 -11.38 5.14 2.61
CA ASP A 8 -11.17 3.81 3.18
C ASP A 8 -9.74 3.67 3.72
N VAL A 9 -8.75 4.16 2.97
CA VAL A 9 -7.33 4.12 3.36
C VAL A 9 -7.10 4.94 4.62
N VAL A 10 -7.66 6.15 4.68
CA VAL A 10 -7.58 7.03 5.86
C VAL A 10 -8.20 6.36 7.09
N ALA A 11 -9.40 5.77 6.95
CA ALA A 11 -10.06 5.11 8.07
C ALA A 11 -9.32 3.86 8.55
N ALA A 12 -8.81 3.04 7.63
CA ALA A 12 -7.99 1.88 7.96
C ALA A 12 -6.70 2.32 8.68
N ALA A 13 -6.02 3.36 8.22
CA ALA A 13 -4.80 3.87 8.85
C ALA A 13 -5.08 4.42 10.26
N ARG A 14 -6.18 5.15 10.46
CA ARG A 14 -6.63 5.62 11.78
C ARG A 14 -6.94 4.46 12.72
N MET A 15 -7.54 3.37 12.22
CA MET A 15 -7.76 2.16 13.00
C MET A 15 -6.44 1.48 13.38
N LEU A 16 -5.48 1.36 12.46
CA LEU A 16 -4.18 0.77 12.76
C LEU A 16 -3.37 1.60 13.75
N LEU A 17 -3.58 2.92 13.80
CA LEU A 17 -2.89 3.82 14.71
C LEU A 17 -3.24 3.55 16.18
N THR A 18 -4.43 3.02 16.47
CA THR A 18 -4.83 2.62 17.83
C THR A 18 -4.20 1.31 18.29
N LEU A 19 -3.49 0.61 17.39
CA LEU A 19 -2.84 -0.66 17.65
C LEU A 19 -1.33 -0.51 17.79
N SER A 20 -0.74 -1.42 18.56
CA SER A 20 0.71 -1.55 18.64
C SER A 20 1.30 -1.93 17.28
N ARG A 21 2.52 -1.49 16.98
CA ARG A 21 3.14 -1.69 15.64
C ARG A 21 3.18 -3.15 15.20
N LYS A 22 3.40 -4.08 16.14
CA LYS A 22 3.43 -5.53 15.87
C LYS A 22 2.09 -6.12 15.44
N ASP A 23 0.96 -5.50 15.82
CA ASP A 23 -0.38 -6.04 15.56
C ASP A 23 -1.01 -5.47 14.28
N ARG A 24 -0.42 -4.39 13.72
CA ARG A 24 -1.00 -3.64 12.61
C ARG A 24 -1.16 -4.48 11.35
N GLU A 25 -0.16 -5.27 10.98
CA GLU A 25 -0.21 -6.09 9.78
C GLU A 25 -1.31 -7.15 9.88
N ALA A 26 -1.32 -7.91 10.98
CA ALA A 26 -2.35 -8.93 11.22
C ALA A 26 -3.75 -8.31 11.29
N ALA A 27 -3.90 -7.13 11.88
CA ALA A 27 -5.16 -6.40 11.91
C ALA A 27 -5.62 -5.94 10.52
N PHE A 28 -4.70 -5.47 9.68
CA PHE A 28 -5.00 -5.08 8.30
C PHE A 28 -5.46 -6.28 7.46
N VAL A 29 -4.81 -7.44 7.58
CA VAL A 29 -5.23 -8.67 6.89
C VAL A 29 -6.66 -9.05 7.27
N ARG A 30 -6.97 -9.11 8.58
CA ARG A 30 -8.32 -9.39 9.06
C ARG A 30 -9.35 -8.36 8.58
N LEU A 31 -8.97 -7.09 8.49
CA LEU A 31 -9.85 -6.03 7.99
C LEU A 31 -10.24 -6.29 6.53
N VAL A 32 -9.27 -6.65 5.69
CA VAL A 32 -9.49 -6.99 4.28
C VAL A 32 -10.36 -8.25 4.14
N GLU A 33 -10.13 -9.28 4.96
CA GLU A 33 -10.94 -10.50 4.98
C GLU A 33 -12.40 -10.20 5.34
N ARG A 34 -12.65 -9.37 6.36
CA ARG A 34 -14.00 -8.92 6.74
C ARG A 34 -14.69 -8.16 5.62
N ALA A 35 -14.01 -7.22 4.99
CA ALA A 35 -14.55 -6.47 3.86
C ALA A 35 -14.83 -7.38 2.64
N HIS A 36 -14.01 -8.42 2.44
CA HIS A 36 -14.24 -9.40 1.40
C HIS A 36 -15.46 -10.28 1.71
N ALA A 37 -15.56 -10.83 2.92
CA ALA A 37 -16.68 -11.65 3.35
C ALA A 37 -18.01 -10.87 3.35
N ALA A 38 -17.99 -9.61 3.77
CA ALA A 38 -19.16 -8.73 3.72
C ALA A 38 -19.65 -8.48 2.28
N ASP A 39 -18.73 -8.32 1.31
CA ASP A 39 -19.08 -8.18 -0.10
C ASP A 39 -19.70 -9.47 -0.67
N LEU A 40 -19.18 -10.65 -0.28
CA LEU A 40 -19.77 -11.94 -0.66
C LEU A 40 -21.17 -12.11 -0.06
N TYR A 41 -21.33 -11.82 1.23
CA TYR A 41 -22.64 -11.85 1.91
C TYR A 41 -23.64 -10.94 1.21
N ARG A 42 -23.26 -9.69 0.92
CA ARG A 42 -24.13 -8.73 0.23
C ARG A 42 -24.55 -9.21 -1.16
N ARG A 43 -23.64 -9.82 -1.92
CA ARG A 43 -23.96 -10.37 -3.25
C ARG A 43 -24.92 -11.55 -3.18
N ARG A 44 -24.84 -12.36 -2.12
CA ARG A 44 -25.67 -13.54 -1.91
C ARG A 44 -27.05 -13.21 -1.34
N GLU A 45 -27.09 -12.35 -0.31
CA GLU A 45 -28.28 -12.09 0.50
C GLU A 45 -28.97 -10.76 0.15
N GLY A 46 -28.39 -9.96 -0.77
CA GLY A 46 -28.95 -8.68 -1.21
C GLY A 46 -28.86 -7.53 -0.19
N ARG A 47 -28.31 -7.77 1.01
CA ARG A 47 -28.21 -6.80 2.11
C ARG A 47 -26.82 -6.76 2.74
N ALA A 48 -26.49 -5.67 3.43
CA ALA A 48 -25.20 -5.54 4.13
C ALA A 48 -25.01 -6.63 5.20
N HIS A 49 -23.76 -7.04 5.43
CA HIS A 49 -23.41 -7.98 6.49
C HIS A 49 -23.64 -7.33 7.86
N PRO A 50 -24.34 -7.98 8.80
CA PRO A 50 -24.77 -7.36 10.06
C PRO A 50 -23.61 -6.84 10.93
N HIS A 51 -22.43 -7.45 10.84
CA HIS A 51 -21.26 -7.07 11.64
C HIS A 51 -20.16 -6.33 10.87
N TRP A 52 -20.14 -6.45 9.54
CA TRP A 52 -18.99 -6.02 8.72
C TRP A 52 -19.38 -5.06 7.60
N GLY A 53 -20.66 -4.70 7.55
CA GLY A 53 -21.21 -3.69 6.67
C GLY A 53 -21.33 -4.15 5.22
N ASP A 54 -21.18 -3.20 4.30
CA ASP A 54 -21.57 -3.33 2.90
C ASP A 54 -20.48 -3.93 1.98
N GLY A 55 -19.34 -4.31 2.54
CA GLY A 55 -18.20 -4.83 1.79
C GLY A 55 -17.21 -3.76 1.28
N THR A 56 -17.37 -2.50 1.68
CA THR A 56 -16.29 -1.50 1.64
C THR A 56 -15.28 -1.76 2.75
N LEU A 57 -14.05 -1.29 2.54
CA LEU A 57 -13.01 -1.41 3.56
C LEU A 57 -13.32 -0.50 4.76
N ARG A 58 -13.90 0.69 4.55
CA ARG A 58 -14.35 1.61 5.58
C ARG A 58 -15.40 0.98 6.50
N SER A 59 -16.41 0.31 5.97
CA SER A 59 -17.47 -0.31 6.78
C SER A 59 -16.99 -1.53 7.58
N ALA A 60 -15.88 -2.15 7.18
CA ALA A 60 -15.25 -3.23 7.94
C ALA A 60 -14.43 -2.72 9.15
N VAL A 61 -14.17 -1.41 9.23
CA VAL A 61 -13.50 -0.78 10.39
C VAL A 61 -14.51 -0.72 11.54
N LEU A 62 -14.30 -1.58 12.54
CA LEU A 62 -15.25 -1.79 13.64
C LEU A 62 -15.33 -0.66 14.69
N PRO A 63 -14.27 0.12 14.99
CA PRO A 63 -14.43 1.28 15.85
C PRO A 63 -15.24 2.37 15.12
N THR A 64 -16.43 2.69 15.64
CA THR A 64 -17.21 3.85 15.18
C THR A 64 -16.49 5.15 15.50
N ASP A 65 -15.75 5.18 16.62
CA ASP A 65 -14.99 6.33 17.10
C ASP A 65 -13.50 6.18 16.77
N LEU A 66 -13.14 6.54 15.54
CA LEU A 66 -11.74 6.62 15.13
C LEU A 66 -11.14 7.94 15.64
N PRO A 67 -9.90 7.94 16.17
CA PRO A 67 -9.23 9.18 16.56
C PRO A 67 -9.19 10.16 15.39
N PRO A 68 -9.22 11.49 15.60
CA PRO A 68 -9.16 12.46 14.49
C PRO A 68 -7.98 12.18 13.58
N GLU A 69 -8.12 12.51 12.29
CA GLU A 69 -7.05 12.29 11.32
C GLU A 69 -5.80 13.10 11.70
N PRO A 70 -4.65 12.44 11.96
CA PRO A 70 -3.41 13.14 12.23
C PRO A 70 -2.84 13.77 10.96
N PRO A 71 -2.00 14.82 11.07
CA PRO A 71 -1.27 15.35 9.92
C PRO A 71 -0.27 14.32 9.39
N LEU A 72 0.08 14.42 8.10
CA LEU A 72 1.08 13.55 7.46
C LEU A 72 2.50 13.70 8.05
N SER A 73 2.77 14.77 8.80
CA SER A 73 4.00 14.94 9.58
C SER A 73 4.09 13.99 10.78
N ASN A 74 3.00 13.33 11.16
CA ASN A 74 3.01 12.29 12.18
C ASN A 74 3.55 10.98 11.59
N GLY A 75 4.80 10.63 11.96
CA GLY A 75 5.46 9.42 11.46
C GLY A 75 4.73 8.11 11.76
N ALA A 76 4.07 7.99 12.92
CA ALA A 76 3.32 6.78 13.26
C ALA A 76 2.06 6.61 12.39
N TYR A 77 1.43 7.73 12.00
CA TYR A 77 0.31 7.73 11.07
C TYR A 77 0.76 7.45 9.63
N LEU A 78 1.90 8.02 9.21
CA LEU A 78 2.50 7.74 7.91
C LEU A 78 2.87 6.25 7.76
N ASP A 79 3.43 5.64 8.80
CA ASP A 79 3.69 4.20 8.86
C ASP A 79 2.39 3.38 8.67
N CYS A 80 1.28 3.80 9.28
CA CYS A 80 -0.02 3.16 9.10
C CYS A 80 -0.53 3.29 7.66
N LEU A 81 -0.42 4.47 7.04
CA LEU A 81 -0.78 4.70 5.64
C LEU A 81 0.04 3.80 4.71
N LEU A 82 1.36 3.72 4.91
CA LEU A 82 2.25 2.86 4.15
C LEU A 82 1.89 1.38 4.31
N ALA A 83 1.55 0.94 5.53
CA ALA A 83 1.11 -0.44 5.77
C ALA A 83 -0.16 -0.78 4.99
N VAL A 84 -1.17 0.09 5.02
CA VAL A 84 -2.42 -0.08 4.27
C VAL A 84 -2.17 -0.12 2.76
N LEU A 85 -1.45 0.88 2.22
CA LEU A 85 -1.16 0.96 0.78
C LEU A 85 -0.33 -0.23 0.30
N SER A 86 0.67 -0.65 1.08
CA SER A 86 1.49 -1.81 0.77
C SER A 86 0.68 -3.11 0.75
N GLY A 87 -0.23 -3.27 1.72
CA GLY A 87 -1.12 -4.42 1.77
C GLY A 87 -2.13 -4.46 0.62
N LEU A 88 -2.67 -3.30 0.22
CA LEU A 88 -3.54 -3.18 -0.96
C LEU A 88 -2.77 -3.48 -2.26
N SER A 89 -1.55 -2.98 -2.39
CA SER A 89 -0.68 -3.23 -3.54
C SER A 89 -0.39 -4.72 -3.72
N ARG A 90 0.01 -5.41 -2.62
CA ARG A 90 0.19 -6.88 -2.61
C ARG A 90 -1.07 -7.61 -3.05
N ARG A 91 -2.24 -7.20 -2.55
CA ARG A 91 -3.53 -7.82 -2.88
C ARG A 91 -3.91 -7.64 -4.35
N ALA A 92 -3.61 -6.47 -4.91
CA ALA A 92 -3.91 -6.16 -6.31
C ALA A 92 -2.92 -6.81 -7.28
N GLY A 93 -1.84 -7.43 -6.79
CA GLY A 93 -0.80 -8.01 -7.62
C GLY A 93 0.07 -6.96 -8.32
N TYR A 94 0.06 -5.71 -7.83
CA TYR A 94 1.01 -4.71 -8.35
C TYR A 94 2.42 -5.09 -7.88
N PRO A 95 3.40 -5.21 -8.80
CA PRO A 95 4.79 -5.42 -8.41
C PRO A 95 5.24 -4.26 -7.52
N ARG A 96 6.18 -4.49 -6.60
CA ARG A 96 6.66 -3.41 -5.72
C ARG A 96 7.19 -2.29 -6.61
N ALA A 97 6.87 -1.03 -6.29
CA ALA A 97 7.36 0.10 -7.08
C ALA A 97 8.88 0.06 -7.27
N GLN A 98 9.63 -0.41 -6.26
CA GLN A 98 11.08 -0.62 -6.35
C GLN A 98 11.49 -1.72 -7.35
N GLU A 99 10.72 -2.80 -7.48
CA GLU A 99 10.95 -3.86 -8.50
C GLU A 99 10.73 -3.31 -9.92
N MET A 100 9.79 -2.37 -10.10
CA MET A 100 9.56 -1.73 -11.41
C MET A 100 10.76 -0.87 -11.86
N HIS A 101 11.56 -0.34 -10.93
CA HIS A 101 12.77 0.43 -11.26
C HIS A 101 14.00 -0.44 -11.59
N PHE A 102 14.01 -1.73 -11.21
CA PHE A 102 15.14 -2.62 -11.55
C PHE A 102 15.18 -3.02 -13.04
N GLY A 103 14.07 -2.89 -13.77
CA GLY A 103 14.02 -3.19 -15.22
C GLY A 103 14.49 -2.05 -16.14
N VAL A 104 14.75 -0.85 -15.60
CA VAL A 104 15.09 0.36 -16.37
C VAL A 104 16.47 0.93 -16.01
N ALA A 105 17.20 0.30 -15.08
CA ALA A 105 18.62 0.58 -14.89
C ALA A 105 19.44 -0.10 -16.00
N GLY A 106 19.43 0.53 -17.18
CA GLY A 106 20.38 0.23 -18.24
C GLY A 106 21.80 0.18 -17.67
N SER A 107 22.47 -0.93 -17.96
CA SER A 107 23.88 -1.19 -17.73
C SER A 107 24.71 0.07 -17.95
N SER A 108 25.13 0.70 -16.84
CA SER A 108 26.07 1.84 -16.88
C SER A 108 27.52 1.39 -17.02
N SER A 109 27.77 0.11 -17.30
CA SER A 109 29.13 -0.43 -17.45
C SER A 109 29.73 -0.27 -18.85
N SER A 110 28.97 0.20 -19.87
CA SER A 110 29.49 0.34 -21.24
C SER A 110 29.86 1.76 -21.68
N ARG A 111 29.60 2.81 -20.87
CA ARG A 111 29.88 4.20 -21.30
C ARG A 111 31.28 4.72 -20.98
N PHE A 112 32.07 4.01 -20.15
CA PHE A 112 33.45 4.44 -19.85
C PHE A 112 34.51 3.92 -20.83
N ALA A 113 34.17 3.00 -21.74
CA ALA A 113 35.13 2.48 -22.73
C ALA A 113 35.28 3.36 -23.99
N ALA A 114 34.39 4.34 -24.20
CA ALA A 114 34.38 5.17 -25.42
C ALA A 114 35.15 6.50 -25.29
N ILE A 115 35.84 6.73 -24.18
CA ILE A 115 36.70 7.91 -23.96
C ILE A 115 38.18 7.49 -23.94
N SER A 116 38.58 6.58 -24.81
CA SER A 116 40.00 6.37 -25.12
C SER A 116 40.37 7.34 -26.23
N SER A 117 40.88 8.51 -25.84
CA SER A 117 41.52 9.48 -26.73
C SER A 117 42.64 8.79 -27.53
N PRO A 118 42.66 8.88 -28.88
CA PRO A 118 43.83 8.45 -29.62
C PRO A 118 44.97 9.44 -29.36
N GLN A 119 46.07 8.91 -28.84
CA GLN A 119 47.31 9.63 -28.64
C GLN A 119 47.84 10.15 -29.98
N SER A 120 47.95 11.47 -30.11
CA SER A 120 48.75 12.13 -31.12
C SER A 120 50.23 12.02 -30.73
N VAL A 121 50.90 11.06 -31.35
CA VAL A 121 52.37 10.92 -31.34
C VAL A 121 52.96 12.09 -32.13
N GLN A 122 53.70 12.97 -31.46
CA GLN A 122 54.57 13.97 -32.10
C GLN A 122 56.04 13.59 -31.87
N LYS A 123 56.75 13.26 -32.95
CA LYS A 123 58.18 13.56 -33.24
C LYS A 123 58.57 12.98 -34.61
N PRO A 124 59.65 13.46 -35.27
CA PRO A 124 60.78 14.25 -34.77
C PRO A 124 60.66 15.77 -34.98
#